data_AF-A0A3Q2ZI44-F1
#
_entry.id   AF-A0A3Q2ZI44-F1
#
_cell.length_a   1.000
_cell.length_b   1.000
_cell.length_c   1.000
_cell.angle_alpha   90.00
_cell.angle_beta   90.00
_cell.angle_gamma   90.00
#
_symmetry.space_group_name_H-M   'P 1'
#
loop_
_entity.id
_entity.type
_entity.pdbx_description
1 polymer ?
#
loop_
_entity_poly.entity_id
_entity_poly.type
_entity_poly.pdbx_seq_one_letter_code
_entity_poly.pdbx_strand_id
1 'polypeptide(L)'
;MAFMVKHVVGGQLKNLTGGLTEEKPEAEKSDAAAQGMTQEEFEQYQQQLEEEKQEREAHFAQKKAERATVRTHFREKYRLPKNEVDETQIQQAGDDVVLPTELAKMIAEDNQEETHKQSVLGQLSNIQNVDIDQLKDKAQATLEDLKKQTENCSLM
;
A
#
# COMPACT_ATOMS: atom_id res chain seq x y z
N MET A 1 32.15 15.08 14.97
CA MET A 1 32.63 13.68 15.11
C MET A 1 32.30 12.96 13.82
N ALA A 2 33.29 12.81 12.94
CA ALA A 2 33.12 12.18 11.61
C ALA A 2 33.59 10.73 11.71
N PHE A 3 32.66 9.78 11.67
CA PHE A 3 32.98 8.37 11.53
C PHE A 3 33.15 8.05 10.04
N MET A 4 34.30 7.47 9.72
CA MET A 4 34.82 7.29 8.38
C MET A 4 33.98 6.30 7.55
N VAL A 5 33.39 6.82 6.49
CA VAL A 5 33.14 6.07 5.25
C VAL A 5 34.52 5.79 4.63
N LYS A 6 34.82 4.50 4.33
CA LYS A 6 35.57 4.00 3.15
C LYS A 6 36.38 2.72 3.45
N HIS A 7 35.69 1.57 3.43
CA HIS A 7 36.31 0.29 3.09
C HIS A 7 35.68 -0.24 1.80
N VAL A 8 36.15 0.27 0.66
CA VAL A 8 35.92 -0.33 -0.66
C VAL A 8 37.17 -0.16 -1.51
N VAL A 9 38.27 -0.81 -1.13
CA VAL A 9 39.40 -1.13 -2.03
C VAL A 9 40.05 -2.38 -1.44
N GLY A 10 39.99 -3.51 -2.16
CA GLY A 10 40.73 -4.71 -1.76
C GLY A 10 40.35 -6.02 -2.46
N GLY A 11 39.23 -6.09 -3.19
CA GLY A 11 38.72 -7.35 -3.73
C GLY A 11 39.23 -7.83 -5.09
N GLN A 12 40.02 -7.05 -5.84
CA GLN A 12 40.33 -7.35 -7.26
C GLN A 12 41.83 -7.37 -7.62
N LEU A 13 42.69 -7.89 -6.76
CA LEU A 13 44.10 -8.14 -7.12
C LEU A 13 44.56 -9.60 -6.95
N LYS A 14 43.69 -10.51 -6.47
CA LYS A 14 44.10 -11.90 -6.20
C LYS A 14 44.06 -12.84 -7.42
N ASN A 15 43.43 -12.46 -8.52
CA ASN A 15 43.29 -13.33 -9.70
C ASN A 15 44.33 -13.06 -10.81
N LEU A 16 45.42 -12.35 -10.51
CA LEU A 16 46.41 -11.91 -11.51
C LEU A 16 47.82 -12.52 -11.35
N THR A 17 48.04 -13.48 -10.44
CA THR A 17 49.33 -14.18 -10.36
C THR A 17 49.13 -15.68 -10.53
N GLY A 18 49.57 -16.19 -11.67
CA GLY A 18 49.62 -17.61 -11.95
C GLY A 18 50.72 -18.31 -11.16
N GLY A 19 50.44 -19.56 -10.80
CA GLY A 19 51.41 -20.62 -10.56
C GLY A 19 52.21 -20.57 -9.25
N LEU A 20 51.83 -21.41 -8.28
CA LEU A 20 52.68 -22.46 -7.69
C LEU A 20 51.98 -23.09 -6.49
N THR A 21 51.92 -24.42 -6.55
CA THR A 21 51.71 -25.42 -5.50
C THR A 21 52.08 -24.95 -4.10
N GLU A 22 51.18 -25.12 -3.12
CA GLU A 22 51.43 -25.84 -1.86
C GLU A 22 50.09 -26.07 -1.16
N GLU A 23 49.80 -27.34 -0.89
CA GLU A 23 48.67 -27.76 -0.06
C GLU A 23 48.91 -27.31 1.39
N LYS A 24 47.96 -26.56 1.94
CA LYS A 24 47.86 -26.31 3.37
C LYS A 24 46.47 -26.79 3.83
N PRO A 25 46.39 -27.70 4.81
CA PRO A 25 45.11 -28.06 5.40
C PRO A 25 44.75 -26.93 6.38
N GLU A 26 44.00 -25.93 5.91
CA GLU A 26 43.33 -25.02 6.83
C GLU A 26 42.15 -25.78 7.43
N ALA A 27 42.32 -26.15 8.70
CA ALA A 27 41.24 -26.55 9.56
C ALA A 27 40.11 -25.53 9.43
N GLU A 28 38.98 -25.98 8.88
CA GLU A 28 37.71 -25.27 8.83
C GLU A 28 37.28 -24.97 10.27
N LYS A 29 37.77 -23.87 10.83
CA LYS A 29 37.10 -23.21 11.94
C LYS A 29 35.78 -22.74 11.35
N SER A 30 34.69 -23.39 11.75
CA SER A 30 33.34 -23.04 11.30
C SER A 30 33.11 -21.53 11.44
N ASP A 31 32.39 -20.93 10.48
CA ASP A 31 32.08 -19.49 10.48
C ASP A 31 31.46 -19.03 11.82
N ALA A 32 30.73 -19.93 12.49
CA ALA A 32 30.21 -19.76 13.85
C ALA A 32 31.30 -19.45 14.90
N ALA A 33 32.44 -20.16 14.86
CA ALA A 33 33.56 -19.94 15.77
C ALA A 33 34.32 -18.64 15.48
N ALA A 34 34.32 -18.17 14.22
CA ALA A 34 34.94 -16.91 13.83
C ALA A 34 34.15 -15.68 14.30
N GLN A 35 32.83 -15.82 14.51
CA GLN A 35 31.95 -14.79 15.06
C GLN A 35 31.75 -14.87 16.58
N GLY A 36 32.37 -15.84 17.26
CA GLY A 36 32.28 -16.00 18.72
C GLY A 36 30.90 -16.44 19.21
N MET A 37 30.07 -16.99 18.32
CA MET A 37 28.74 -17.52 18.63
C MET A 37 28.81 -19.03 18.86
N THR A 38 27.91 -19.58 19.68
CA THR A 38 27.72 -21.03 19.74
C THR A 38 27.10 -21.51 18.41
N GLN A 39 27.36 -22.76 18.03
CA GLN A 39 26.90 -23.30 16.74
C GLN A 39 25.37 -23.21 16.58
N GLU A 40 24.62 -23.41 17.67
CA GLU A 40 23.16 -23.30 17.71
C GLU A 40 22.68 -21.85 17.50
N GLU A 41 23.37 -20.86 18.07
CA GLU A 41 23.03 -19.44 17.89
C GLU A 41 23.28 -18.98 16.44
N PHE A 42 24.32 -19.50 15.79
CA PHE A 42 24.63 -19.19 14.40
C PHE A 42 23.57 -19.75 13.44
N GLU A 43 23.10 -20.97 13.68
CA GLU A 43 22.01 -21.57 12.89
C GLU A 43 20.70 -20.80 13.05
N GLN A 44 20.36 -20.37 14.27
CA GLN A 44 19.18 -19.52 14.50
C GLN A 44 19.30 -18.16 13.82
N TYR A 45 20.48 -17.56 13.83
CA TYR A 45 20.72 -16.29 13.13
C TYR A 45 20.54 -16.44 11.61
N GLN A 46 21.04 -17.52 11.02
CA GLN A 46 20.81 -17.81 9.60
C GLN A 46 19.32 -18.01 9.29
N GLN A 47 18.61 -18.75 10.13
CA GLN A 47 17.17 -18.94 9.99
C GLN A 47 16.40 -17.61 10.05
N GLN A 48 16.74 -16.73 11.00
CA GLN A 48 16.12 -15.40 11.08
C GLN A 48 16.37 -14.54 9.84
N LEU A 49 17.58 -14.59 9.28
CA LEU A 49 17.89 -13.88 8.03
C LEU A 49 17.10 -14.43 6.85
N GLU A 50 16.91 -15.76 6.78
CA GLU A 50 16.10 -16.40 5.76
C GLU A 50 14.62 -16.05 5.91
N GLU A 51 14.09 -16.05 7.13
CA GLU A 51 12.71 -15.67 7.44
C GLU A 51 12.45 -14.20 7.09
N GLU A 52 13.30 -13.26 7.53
CA GLU A 52 13.16 -11.83 7.18
C GLU A 52 13.23 -11.62 5.66
N LYS A 53 14.10 -12.37 4.97
CA LYS A 53 14.20 -12.32 3.51
C LYS A 53 12.90 -12.81 2.86
N GLN A 54 12.33 -13.92 3.34
CA GLN A 54 11.07 -14.46 2.81
C GLN A 54 9.89 -13.51 3.04
N GLU A 55 9.74 -12.96 4.24
CA GLU A 55 8.68 -11.97 4.54
C GLU A 55 8.79 -10.75 3.64
N ARG A 56 10.01 -10.25 3.45
CA ARG A 56 10.28 -9.12 2.58
C ARG A 56 9.96 -9.43 1.13
N GLU A 57 10.35 -10.60 0.63
CA GLU A 57 10.05 -11.05 -0.73
C GLU A 57 8.54 -11.20 -0.94
N ALA A 58 7.80 -11.74 0.03
CA ALA A 58 6.35 -11.86 -0.03
C ALA A 58 5.67 -10.48 -0.13
N HIS A 59 6.08 -9.54 0.72
CA HIS A 59 5.54 -8.17 0.68
C HIS A 59 5.90 -7.43 -0.62
N PHE A 60 7.10 -7.65 -1.17
CA PHE A 60 7.45 -7.12 -2.48
C PHE A 60 6.63 -7.76 -3.61
N ALA A 61 6.37 -9.07 -3.54
CA ALA A 61 5.53 -9.77 -4.51
C ALA A 61 4.10 -9.21 -4.50
N GLN A 62 3.51 -9.00 -3.32
CA GLN A 62 2.19 -8.37 -3.17
C GLN A 62 2.15 -6.97 -3.80
N LYS A 63 3.08 -6.07 -3.43
CA LYS A 63 3.14 -4.71 -3.99
C LYS A 63 3.37 -4.68 -5.50
N LYS A 64 4.11 -5.66 -6.03
CA LYS A 64 4.35 -5.80 -7.47
C LYS A 64 3.08 -6.23 -8.19
N ALA A 65 2.31 -7.14 -7.61
CA ALA A 65 1.01 -7.55 -8.11
C ALA A 65 -0.01 -6.41 -8.05
N GLU A 66 -0.12 -5.69 -6.92
CA GLU A 66 -0.99 -4.50 -6.80
C GLU A 66 -0.70 -3.47 -7.89
N ARG A 67 0.59 -3.17 -8.10
CA ARG A 67 1.03 -2.26 -9.16
C ARG A 67 0.66 -2.78 -10.55
N ALA A 68 0.82 -4.08 -10.79
CA ALA A 68 0.43 -4.71 -12.05
C ALA A 68 -1.08 -4.61 -12.28
N THR A 69 -1.91 -4.84 -11.26
CA THR A 69 -3.37 -4.68 -11.31
C THR A 69 -3.77 -3.26 -11.69
N VAL A 70 -3.17 -2.24 -11.06
CA VAL A 70 -3.41 -0.82 -11.40
C VAL A 70 -3.04 -0.55 -12.86
N ARG A 71 -1.88 -1.04 -13.31
CA ARG A 71 -1.44 -0.90 -14.71
C ARG A 71 -2.40 -1.58 -15.69
N THR A 72 -2.92 -2.75 -15.36
CA THR A 72 -3.90 -3.47 -16.19
C THR A 72 -5.22 -2.70 -16.28
N HIS A 73 -5.72 -2.18 -15.15
CA HIS A 73 -6.93 -1.38 -15.13
C HIS A 73 -6.83 -0.12 -16.00
N PHE A 74 -5.71 0.61 -15.95
CA PHE A 74 -5.51 1.78 -16.82
C PHE A 74 -5.43 1.40 -18.30
N ARG A 75 -4.83 0.26 -18.64
CA ARG A 75 -4.80 -0.20 -20.03
C ARG A 75 -6.19 -0.48 -20.55
N GLU A 76 -7.02 -1.15 -19.77
CA GLU A 76 -8.41 -1.42 -20.14
C GLU A 76 -9.21 -0.12 -20.31
N LYS A 77 -9.09 0.80 -19.33
CA LYS A 77 -9.76 2.11 -19.34
C LYS A 77 -9.46 2.91 -20.60
N TYR A 78 -8.21 2.91 -21.05
CA TYR A 78 -7.77 3.67 -22.23
C TYR A 78 -7.63 2.81 -23.49
N ARG A 79 -8.10 1.55 -23.48
CA ARG A 79 -8.04 0.61 -24.61
C ARG A 79 -6.62 0.41 -25.15
N LEU A 80 -5.63 0.41 -24.27
CA LEU A 80 -4.23 0.14 -24.59
C LEU A 80 -3.99 -1.38 -24.70
N PRO A 81 -2.99 -1.82 -25.49
CA PRO A 81 -2.61 -3.22 -25.57
C PRO A 81 -2.24 -3.81 -24.20
N LYS A 82 -2.67 -5.05 -23.96
CA LYS A 82 -2.34 -5.82 -22.76
C LYS A 82 -0.84 -6.10 -22.68
N ASN A 83 -0.37 -6.35 -21.46
CA ASN A 83 1.03 -6.68 -21.18
C ASN A 83 1.10 -7.99 -20.40
N GLU A 84 1.67 -9.03 -21.03
CA GLU A 84 1.84 -10.37 -20.45
C GLU A 84 2.67 -10.36 -19.15
N VAL A 85 3.61 -9.42 -19.03
CA VAL A 85 4.44 -9.27 -17.81
C VAL A 85 3.59 -8.83 -16.61
N ASP A 86 2.51 -8.10 -16.84
CA ASP A 86 1.61 -7.66 -15.77
C ASP A 86 0.70 -8.79 -15.33
N GLU A 87 0.16 -9.56 -16.29
CA GLU A 87 -0.65 -10.75 -16.05
C GLU A 87 0.11 -11.79 -15.21
N THR A 88 1.37 -12.06 -15.57
CA THR A 88 2.23 -12.98 -14.79
C THR A 88 2.53 -12.49 -13.37
N GLN A 89 2.72 -11.18 -13.16
CA GLN A 89 2.95 -10.61 -11.83
C GLN A 89 1.72 -10.70 -10.93
N ILE A 90 0.53 -10.58 -11.51
CA ILE A 90 -0.74 -10.76 -10.80
C ILE A 90 -0.89 -12.24 -10.41
N GLN A 91 -0.72 -13.16 -11.36
CA GLN A 91 -0.84 -14.61 -11.11
C GLN A 91 0.16 -15.13 -10.06
N GLN A 92 1.37 -14.56 -10.02
CA GLN A 92 2.40 -14.94 -9.03
C GLN A 92 2.02 -14.63 -7.58
N ALA A 93 1.16 -13.63 -7.35
CA ALA A 93 0.67 -13.31 -6.00
C ALA A 93 -0.64 -14.05 -5.65
N GLY A 94 -1.19 -14.84 -6.57
CA GLY A 94 -2.49 -15.49 -6.44
C GLY A 94 -3.66 -14.64 -6.97
N ASP A 95 -4.89 -15.15 -6.85
CA ASP A 95 -6.09 -14.50 -7.40
C ASP A 95 -6.58 -13.28 -6.58
N ASP A 96 -6.13 -13.12 -5.34
CA ASP A 96 -6.69 -12.13 -4.41
C ASP A 96 -5.76 -10.91 -4.25
N VAL A 97 -5.44 -10.26 -5.37
CA VAL A 97 -4.71 -8.99 -5.36
C VAL A 97 -5.69 -7.86 -5.04
N VAL A 98 -5.90 -7.64 -3.75
CA VAL A 98 -6.76 -6.57 -3.25
C VAL A 98 -6.19 -5.20 -3.63
N LEU A 99 -7.07 -4.26 -3.99
CA LEU A 99 -6.68 -2.89 -4.24
C LEU A 99 -6.01 -2.29 -2.98
N PRO A 100 -4.87 -1.60 -3.10
CA PRO A 100 -4.20 -0.98 -1.95
C PRO A 100 -5.16 -0.19 -1.07
N THR A 101 -5.05 -0.34 0.26
CA THR A 101 -6.00 0.20 1.25
C THR A 101 -6.25 1.70 1.09
N GLU A 102 -5.20 2.48 0.82
CA GLU A 102 -5.31 3.92 0.60
C GLU A 102 -6.12 4.27 -0.65
N LEU A 103 -5.94 3.50 -1.74
CA LEU A 103 -6.72 3.69 -2.96
C LEU A 103 -8.18 3.27 -2.76
N ALA A 104 -8.41 2.16 -2.05
CA ALA A 104 -9.76 1.70 -1.71
C ALA A 104 -10.50 2.74 -0.86
N LYS A 105 -9.81 3.38 0.08
CA LYS A 105 -10.36 4.47 0.91
C LYS A 105 -10.71 5.70 0.07
N MET A 106 -9.80 6.18 -0.78
CA MET A 106 -10.09 7.33 -1.66
C MET A 106 -11.31 7.07 -2.56
N ILE A 107 -11.45 5.85 -3.12
CA ILE A 107 -12.63 5.48 -3.92
C ILE A 107 -13.90 5.49 -3.08
N ALA A 108 -13.85 5.02 -1.83
CA ALA A 108 -15.01 5.02 -0.95
C ALA A 108 -15.46 6.46 -0.60
N GLU A 109 -14.51 7.36 -0.34
CA GLU A 109 -14.76 8.77 -0.07
C GLU A 109 -15.32 9.49 -1.31
N ASP A 110 -14.69 9.32 -2.48
CA ASP A 110 -15.17 9.89 -3.75
C ASP A 110 -16.60 9.44 -4.08
N ASN A 111 -16.91 8.15 -3.89
CA ASN A 111 -18.28 7.65 -4.11
C ASN A 111 -19.30 8.28 -3.15
N GLN A 112 -18.93 8.57 -1.90
CA GLN A 112 -19.82 9.26 -0.96
C GLN A 112 -20.05 10.72 -1.38
N GLU A 113 -19.01 11.42 -1.82
CA GLU A 113 -19.15 12.78 -2.33
C GLU A 113 -19.98 12.85 -3.61
N GLU A 114 -19.73 11.95 -4.56
CA GLU A 114 -20.48 11.91 -5.83
C GLU A 114 -21.95 11.51 -5.61
N THR A 115 -22.24 10.58 -4.69
CA THR A 115 -23.64 10.27 -4.34
C THR A 115 -24.34 11.44 -3.65
N HIS A 116 -23.63 12.20 -2.81
CA HIS A 116 -24.17 13.43 -2.23
C HIS A 116 -24.49 14.48 -3.31
N LYS A 117 -23.59 14.67 -4.29
CA LYS A 117 -23.78 15.59 -5.43
C LYS A 117 -24.90 15.15 -6.38
N GLN A 118 -25.05 13.84 -6.60
CA GLN A 118 -26.12 13.27 -7.43
C GLN A 118 -27.49 13.28 -6.74
N SER A 119 -27.53 13.34 -5.40
CA SER A 119 -28.77 13.47 -4.65
C SER A 119 -29.50 14.78 -5.00
N VAL A 120 -30.82 14.78 -4.88
CA VAL A 120 -31.68 15.95 -5.17
C VAL A 120 -31.23 17.18 -4.38
N LEU A 121 -30.81 17.00 -3.12
CA LEU A 121 -30.25 18.08 -2.30
C LEU A 121 -28.91 18.61 -2.85
N GLY A 122 -28.03 17.71 -3.29
CA GLY A 122 -26.76 18.05 -3.94
C GLY A 122 -26.95 18.85 -5.24
N GLN A 123 -27.95 18.47 -6.04
CA GLN A 123 -28.32 19.19 -7.25
C GLN A 123 -28.85 20.60 -6.97
N LEU A 124 -29.63 20.76 -5.90
CA LEU A 124 -30.14 22.08 -5.48
C LEU A 124 -29.03 22.98 -4.95
N SER A 125 -28.04 22.44 -4.24
CA SER A 125 -26.86 23.21 -3.78
C SER A 125 -25.95 23.69 -4.91
N ASN A 126 -26.04 23.11 -6.12
CA ASN A 126 -25.27 23.55 -7.30
C ASN A 126 -25.95 24.69 -8.08
N ILE A 127 -27.18 25.08 -7.73
CA ILE A 127 -27.91 26.16 -8.42
C ILE A 127 -27.43 27.51 -7.86
N GLN A 128 -26.85 28.35 -8.72
CA GLN A 128 -26.59 29.75 -8.36
C GLN A 128 -27.92 30.41 -7.96
N ASN A 129 -27.98 30.94 -6.73
CA ASN A 129 -29.11 31.64 -6.10
C ASN A 129 -30.09 30.79 -5.26
N VAL A 130 -29.80 29.52 -4.95
CA VAL A 130 -30.57 28.77 -3.95
C VAL A 130 -29.79 28.72 -2.64
N ASP A 131 -30.23 29.53 -1.66
CA ASP A 131 -29.72 29.47 -0.29
C ASP A 131 -30.48 28.37 0.49
N ILE A 132 -29.83 27.21 0.62
CA ILE A 132 -30.38 26.03 1.31
C ILE A 132 -30.66 26.35 2.78
N ASP A 133 -29.86 27.22 3.39
CA ASP A 133 -30.02 27.59 4.81
C ASP A 133 -31.31 28.40 4.99
N GLN A 134 -31.58 29.36 4.11
CA GLN A 134 -32.86 30.09 4.12
C GLN A 134 -34.07 29.19 3.86
N LEU A 135 -33.94 28.20 2.97
CA LEU A 135 -35.01 27.25 2.70
C LEU A 135 -35.29 26.38 3.93
N LYS A 136 -34.24 25.93 4.61
CA LYS A 136 -34.32 25.15 5.84
C LYS A 136 -34.95 25.94 6.97
N ASP A 137 -34.52 27.19 7.17
CA ASP A 137 -35.07 28.07 8.20
C ASP A 137 -36.56 28.35 7.97
N LYS A 138 -36.94 28.61 6.71
CA LYS A 138 -38.36 28.79 6.33
C LYS A 138 -39.15 27.50 6.54
N ALA A 139 -38.63 26.35 6.13
CA ALA A 139 -39.30 25.07 6.32
C ALA A 139 -39.49 24.75 7.81
N GLN A 140 -38.47 24.97 8.65
CA GLN A 140 -38.55 24.80 10.09
C GLN A 140 -39.58 25.75 10.72
N ALA A 141 -39.58 27.02 10.34
CA ALA A 141 -40.58 27.99 10.80
C ALA A 141 -42.01 27.55 10.41
N THR A 142 -42.23 27.12 9.17
CA THR A 142 -43.57 26.63 8.75
C THR A 142 -44.01 25.37 9.49
N LEU A 143 -43.09 24.47 9.83
CA LEU A 143 -43.40 23.27 10.60
C LEU A 143 -43.76 23.63 12.04
N GLU A 144 -43.01 24.53 12.67
CA GLU A 144 -43.33 25.03 14.00
C GLU A 144 -44.67 25.77 14.04
N ASP A 145 -44.97 26.58 13.03
CA ASP A 145 -46.25 27.28 12.92
C ASP A 145 -47.42 26.29 12.72
N LEU A 146 -47.27 25.28 11.86
CA LEU A 146 -48.24 24.19 11.71
C LEU A 146 -48.43 23.41 13.01
N LYS A 147 -47.35 23.15 13.75
CA LYS A 147 -47.39 22.46 15.03
C LYS A 147 -48.17 23.27 16.06
N LYS A 148 -47.86 24.56 16.20
CA LYS A 148 -48.62 25.49 17.06
C LYS A 148 -50.09 25.59 16.65
N GLN A 149 -50.38 25.65 15.35
CA GLN A 149 -51.75 25.70 14.86
C GLN A 149 -52.53 24.41 15.17
N THR A 150 -51.88 23.25 15.07
CA THR A 150 -52.48 21.94 15.40
C THR A 150 -52.70 21.79 16.91
N GLU A 151 -51.76 22.23 17.74
CA GLU A 151 -51.91 22.27 19.20
C GLU A 151 -53.08 23.18 19.62
N ASN A 152 -53.24 24.33 18.96
CA ASN A 152 -54.36 25.25 19.22
C ASN A 152 -55.72 24.73 18.70
N CYS A 153 -55.75 23.94 17.62
CA CYS A 153 -56.99 23.30 17.15
C CYS A 153 -57.42 22.09 18.00
N SER A 154 -56.50 21.46 18.74
CA SER A 154 -56.84 20.36 19.67
C SER A 154 -57.46 20.82 21.00
N LEU A 155 -57.50 22.13 21.23
CA LEU A 155 -58.07 22.79 22.42
C LEU A 155 -59.43 23.46 22.13
N MET A 156 -60.04 23.23 20.96
CA MET A 156 -61.44 23.58 20.66
C MET A 156 -62.33 22.34 20.61
#